data_AF-A0A8K0WI09-F1
#
_entry.id   AF-A0A8K0WI09-F1
#
_cell.length_a   1.000
_cell.length_b   1.000
_cell.length_c   1.000
_cell.angle_alpha   90.00
_cell.angle_beta   90.00
_cell.angle_gamma   90.00
#
_symmetry.space_group_name_H-M   'P 1'
#
loop_
_entity.id
_entity.type
_entity.pdbx_description
1 polymer ?
#
loop_
_entity_poly.entity_id
_entity_poly.type
_entity_poly.pdbx_seq_one_letter_code
_entity_poly.pdbx_strand_id
1 'polypeptide(L)'
;MVAKSTLTGLTGTTGTSAMTGTTGWTGTSYNRSSMTYDGPPPSTYVRTYNWPPLQLNFWIFVILLASSSIIGVFATFIQVQNQLELGVPWYFPYFITVASLSILFIVGIFWLISQRRLLPAIVMVGGFMFFVLWLTGLVVVAMQLFGPDGSIQSVCDVQVFGRNPKGTSVATMAWLQQRNICQSWQLVFAMSLIGTLFFVWVMIMAYQVFVNS
;
A
#
# COMPACT_ATOMS: atom_id res chain seq x y z
N MET A 1 -53.91 18.72 5.10
CA MET A 1 -54.25 19.93 4.32
C MET A 1 -54.12 19.59 2.85
N VAL A 2 -55.22 19.76 2.12
CA VAL A 2 -55.37 19.51 0.68
C VAL A 2 -54.70 20.63 -0.10
N ALA A 3 -54.04 20.31 -1.21
CA ALA A 3 -53.92 21.21 -2.35
C ALA A 3 -53.88 20.41 -3.66
N LYS A 4 -54.98 20.50 -4.43
CA LYS A 4 -55.09 20.17 -5.85
C LYS A 4 -54.40 21.27 -6.67
N SER A 5 -53.76 20.90 -7.78
CA SER A 5 -53.64 21.80 -8.94
C SER A 5 -53.91 21.04 -10.24
N THR A 6 -54.92 21.56 -10.94
CA THR A 6 -55.41 21.21 -12.27
C THR A 6 -54.48 21.76 -13.35
N LEU A 7 -54.29 21.05 -14.47
CA LEU A 7 -53.98 21.69 -15.75
C LEU A 7 -54.58 20.88 -16.91
N THR A 8 -55.39 21.58 -17.69
CA THR A 8 -56.23 21.10 -18.78
C THR A 8 -55.64 21.62 -20.10
N GLY A 9 -55.61 20.77 -21.12
CA GLY A 9 -55.68 21.16 -22.54
C GLY A 9 -54.36 21.46 -23.25
N LEU A 10 -54.09 20.76 -24.35
CA LEU A 10 -54.20 21.34 -25.70
C LEU A 10 -53.90 20.29 -26.80
N THR A 11 -54.77 20.32 -27.80
CA THR A 11 -54.75 19.64 -29.09
C THR A 11 -53.51 19.94 -29.92
N GLY A 12 -53.02 18.93 -30.65
CA GLY A 12 -51.99 19.08 -31.69
C GLY A 12 -52.08 17.97 -32.73
N THR A 13 -52.85 18.21 -33.78
CA THR A 13 -52.95 17.41 -35.02
C THR A 13 -51.77 17.68 -35.96
N THR A 14 -51.19 16.62 -36.54
CA THR A 14 -50.55 16.54 -37.88
C THR A 14 -50.11 15.08 -38.06
N GLY A 15 -50.69 14.25 -38.94
CA GLY A 15 -50.74 14.40 -40.40
C GLY A 15 -49.41 13.87 -40.98
N THR A 16 -49.26 12.59 -41.29
CA THR A 16 -49.27 11.94 -42.63
C THR A 16 -48.44 10.64 -42.45
N SER A 17 -48.71 9.48 -43.04
CA SER A 17 -48.87 9.19 -44.46
C SER A 17 -49.52 7.82 -44.64
N ALA A 18 -50.42 7.73 -45.60
CA ALA A 18 -50.94 6.48 -46.14
C ALA A 18 -49.85 5.71 -46.90
N MET A 19 -49.82 4.39 -46.74
CA MET A 19 -49.36 3.48 -47.80
C MET A 19 -50.37 2.35 -47.93
N THR A 20 -51.22 2.48 -48.95
CA THR A 20 -52.02 1.40 -49.52
C THR A 20 -51.09 0.44 -50.24
N GLY A 21 -51.07 -0.82 -49.82
CA GLY A 21 -50.33 -1.90 -50.45
C GLY A 21 -51.06 -3.22 -50.26
N THR A 22 -52.09 -3.45 -51.07
CA THR A 22 -52.73 -4.76 -51.24
C THR A 22 -51.73 -5.71 -51.89
N THR A 23 -51.23 -6.69 -51.14
CA THR A 23 -50.76 -7.96 -51.68
C THR A 23 -51.27 -9.07 -50.78
N GLY A 24 -52.13 -9.92 -51.33
CA GLY A 24 -52.67 -11.07 -50.63
C GLY A 24 -51.59 -12.11 -50.46
N TRP A 25 -51.29 -12.43 -49.21
CA TRP A 25 -50.77 -13.71 -48.76
C TRP A 25 -51.31 -13.90 -47.35
N THR A 26 -51.88 -15.07 -47.08
CA THR A 26 -52.27 -15.54 -45.74
C THR A 26 -51.02 -15.57 -44.85
N GLY A 27 -50.70 -14.42 -44.25
CA GLY A 27 -49.64 -14.26 -43.27
C GLY A 27 -50.26 -14.27 -41.89
N THR A 28 -50.01 -15.34 -41.14
CA THR A 28 -50.26 -15.41 -39.71
C THR A 28 -49.60 -14.20 -39.06
N SER A 29 -50.40 -13.28 -38.53
CA SER A 29 -49.91 -12.11 -37.81
C SER A 29 -49.33 -12.55 -36.48
N TYR A 30 -48.03 -12.85 -36.47
CA TYR A 30 -47.28 -12.94 -35.22
C TYR A 30 -47.20 -11.54 -34.62
N ASN A 31 -48.15 -11.24 -33.73
CA ASN A 31 -48.09 -10.08 -32.87
C ASN A 31 -46.91 -10.29 -31.92
N ARG A 32 -45.71 -9.87 -32.32
CA ARG A 32 -44.51 -9.92 -31.49
C ARG A 32 -44.69 -8.82 -30.44
N SER A 33 -45.39 -9.14 -29.37
CA SER A 33 -45.39 -8.35 -28.15
C SER A 33 -43.94 -8.23 -27.71
N SER A 34 -43.32 -7.07 -27.94
CA SER A 34 -42.06 -6.73 -27.31
C SER A 34 -42.34 -6.73 -25.82
N MET A 35 -41.85 -7.74 -25.10
CA MET A 35 -41.76 -7.68 -23.66
C MET A 35 -40.80 -6.54 -23.32
N THR A 36 -41.34 -5.35 -23.13
CA THR A 36 -40.67 -4.29 -22.39
C THR A 36 -40.49 -4.84 -20.99
N TYR A 37 -39.27 -5.28 -20.72
CA TYR A 37 -38.86 -5.68 -19.39
C TYR A 37 -38.84 -4.39 -18.56
N ASP A 38 -39.95 -4.08 -17.88
CA ASP A 38 -40.00 -3.11 -16.78
C ASP A 38 -39.28 -3.73 -15.57
N GLY A 39 -38.00 -4.04 -15.76
CA GLY A 39 -37.10 -4.33 -14.65
C GLY A 39 -36.93 -3.05 -13.84
N PRO A 40 -36.82 -3.13 -12.51
CA PRO A 40 -36.41 -1.99 -11.70
C PRO A 40 -35.16 -1.34 -12.34
N PRO A 41 -35.05 0.00 -12.34
CA PRO A 41 -33.88 0.67 -12.90
C PRO A 41 -32.62 -0.01 -12.34
N PRO A 42 -31.59 -0.29 -13.15
CA PRO A 42 -30.40 -0.95 -12.67
C PRO A 42 -29.90 -0.14 -11.49
N SER A 43 -30.07 -0.68 -10.29
CA SER A 43 -29.50 -0.11 -9.10
C SER A 43 -28.01 -0.20 -9.38
N THR A 44 -27.40 0.95 -9.67
CA THR A 44 -25.96 1.13 -9.61
C THR A 44 -25.60 0.94 -8.14
N TYR A 45 -25.56 -0.33 -7.73
CA TYR A 45 -25.08 -0.73 -6.44
C TYR A 45 -23.61 -0.34 -6.45
N VAL A 46 -23.31 0.83 -5.91
CA VAL A 46 -21.96 1.25 -5.58
C VAL A 46 -21.47 0.20 -4.60
N ARG A 47 -20.77 -0.83 -5.12
CA ARG A 47 -20.21 -1.90 -4.31
C ARG A 47 -19.33 -1.26 -3.27
N THR A 48 -19.87 -1.18 -2.06
CA THR A 48 -19.19 -0.60 -0.93
C THR A 48 -18.32 -1.71 -0.39
N TYR A 49 -17.06 -1.65 -0.78
CA TYR A 49 -16.02 -2.54 -0.33
C TYR A 49 -15.91 -2.47 1.19
N ASN A 50 -16.35 -3.52 1.89
CA ASN A 50 -16.29 -3.57 3.35
C ASN A 50 -14.90 -4.09 3.76
N TRP A 51 -13.94 -3.18 3.89
CA TRP A 51 -12.61 -3.51 4.39
C TRP A 51 -12.65 -3.70 5.92
N PRO A 52 -12.03 -4.75 6.48
CA PRO A 52 -11.91 -4.91 7.92
C PRO A 52 -11.02 -3.78 8.48
N PRO A 53 -11.58 -2.81 9.24
CA PRO A 53 -10.89 -1.58 9.58
C PRO A 53 -9.72 -1.81 10.56
N LEU A 54 -9.85 -2.81 11.43
CA LEU A 54 -8.81 -3.15 12.41
C LEU A 54 -7.53 -3.67 11.73
N GLN A 55 -7.69 -4.54 10.73
CA GLN A 55 -6.55 -5.22 10.11
C GLN A 55 -5.73 -4.28 9.24
N LEU A 56 -6.39 -3.37 8.52
CA LEU A 56 -5.73 -2.35 7.72
C LEU A 56 -4.99 -1.32 8.60
N ASN A 57 -5.62 -0.87 9.69
CA ASN A 57 -4.98 0.09 10.61
C ASN A 57 -3.76 -0.53 11.30
N PHE A 58 -3.85 -1.79 11.72
CA PHE A 58 -2.71 -2.51 12.29
C PHE A 58 -1.56 -2.64 11.29
N TRP A 59 -1.86 -2.98 10.03
CA TRP A 59 -0.85 -3.07 8.98
C TRP A 59 -0.14 -1.73 8.74
N ILE A 60 -0.91 -0.63 8.61
CA ILE A 60 -0.35 0.72 8.43
C ILE A 60 0.58 1.09 9.59
N PHE A 61 0.16 0.84 10.83
CA PHE A 61 0.95 1.17 12.01
C PHE A 61 2.30 0.45 12.02
N VAL A 62 2.32 -0.86 11.71
CA VAL A 62 3.55 -1.65 11.69
C VAL A 62 4.51 -1.17 10.61
N ILE A 63 4.03 -0.90 9.38
CA ILE A 63 4.90 -0.41 8.31
C ILE A 63 5.43 0.99 8.64
N LEU A 64 4.63 1.90 9.22
CA LEU A 64 5.11 3.22 9.63
C LEU A 64 6.23 3.13 10.68
N LEU A 65 6.10 2.23 11.67
CA LEU A 65 7.16 1.97 12.64
C LEU A 65 8.42 1.38 11.98
N ALA A 66 8.27 0.42 11.07
CA ALA A 66 9.38 -0.17 10.35
C ALA A 66 10.13 0.89 9.51
N SER A 67 9.41 1.69 8.73
CA SER A 67 10.02 2.71 7.87
C SER A 67 10.67 3.84 8.66
N SER A 68 10.01 4.36 9.70
CA SER A 68 10.59 5.43 10.53
C SER A 68 11.84 4.98 11.28
N SER A 69 11.84 3.75 11.82
CA SER A 69 13.01 3.21 12.51
C SER A 69 14.21 2.99 11.58
N ILE A 70 13.98 2.50 10.36
CA ILE A 70 15.01 2.36 9.33
C ILE A 70 15.60 3.73 8.97
N ILE A 71 14.77 4.72 8.63
CA ILE A 71 15.26 6.07 8.31
C ILE A 71 16.07 6.64 9.47
N GLY A 72 15.60 6.49 10.71
CA GLY A 72 16.28 6.97 11.91
C GLY A 72 17.68 6.36 12.08
N VAL A 73 17.81 5.05 11.95
CA VAL A 73 19.11 4.36 12.09
C VAL A 73 20.07 4.72 10.95
N PHE A 74 19.62 4.75 9.70
CA PHE A 74 20.51 5.09 8.59
C PHE A 74 20.92 6.57 8.62
N ALA A 75 20.07 7.47 9.12
CA ALA A 75 20.41 8.88 9.30
C ALA A 75 21.54 9.08 10.33
N THR A 76 21.50 8.37 11.47
CA THR A 76 22.57 8.46 12.47
C THR A 76 23.89 7.91 11.94
N PHE A 77 23.86 6.84 11.14
CA PHE A 77 25.06 6.30 10.51
C PHE A 77 25.68 7.25 9.48
N ILE A 78 24.87 7.96 8.67
CA ILE A 78 25.39 8.97 7.74
C ILE A 78 26.07 10.11 8.52
N GLN A 79 25.48 10.54 9.63
CA GLN A 79 26.10 11.56 10.48
C GLN A 79 27.47 11.12 11.01
N VAL A 80 27.60 9.85 11.44
CA VAL A 80 28.89 9.29 11.87
C VAL A 80 29.87 9.22 10.70
N GLN A 81 29.46 8.73 9.52
CA GLN A 81 30.34 8.65 8.35
C GLN A 81 30.85 10.02 7.88
N ASN A 82 30.01 11.07 7.96
CA ASN A 82 30.42 12.44 7.67
C ASN A 82 31.48 12.97 8.65
N GLN A 83 31.46 12.53 9.91
CA GLN A 83 32.51 12.90 10.89
C GLN A 83 33.83 12.16 10.63
N LEU A 84 33.78 10.99 10.00
CA LEU A 84 34.94 10.18 9.66
C LEU A 84 35.48 10.50 8.23
N GLU A 85 34.85 11.43 7.51
CA GLU A 85 35.16 11.80 6.12
C GLU A 85 35.24 10.60 5.16
N LEU A 86 34.50 9.53 5.47
CA LEU A 86 34.41 8.34 4.62
C LEU A 86 33.25 8.49 3.63
N GLY A 87 33.46 8.05 2.40
CA GLY A 87 32.42 8.05 1.37
C GLY A 87 31.21 7.20 1.78
N VAL A 88 30.01 7.77 1.62
CA VAL A 88 28.74 7.11 1.95
C VAL A 88 28.43 6.03 0.90
N PRO A 89 28.31 4.75 1.28
CA PRO A 89 27.96 3.69 0.34
C PRO A 89 26.55 3.87 -0.22
N TRP A 90 26.31 3.48 -1.47
CA TRP A 90 25.04 3.67 -2.20
C TRP A 90 23.82 3.04 -1.52
N TYR A 91 24.01 1.97 -0.72
CA TYR A 91 22.90 1.28 -0.08
C TYR A 91 22.27 2.09 1.08
N PHE A 92 23.00 3.00 1.70
CA PHE A 92 22.49 3.92 2.73
C PHE A 92 21.37 4.81 2.17
N PRO A 93 21.62 5.66 1.14
CA PRO A 93 20.58 6.51 0.58
C PRO A 93 19.49 5.69 -0.14
N TYR A 94 19.83 4.56 -0.76
CA TYR A 94 18.82 3.67 -1.36
C TYR A 94 17.73 3.30 -0.36
N PHE A 95 18.10 2.76 0.80
CA PHE A 95 17.12 2.27 1.76
C PHE A 95 16.34 3.39 2.46
N ILE A 96 16.96 4.56 2.65
CA ILE A 96 16.26 5.78 3.10
C ILE A 96 15.19 6.20 2.08
N THR A 97 15.52 6.22 0.78
CA THR A 97 14.55 6.61 -0.26
C THR A 97 13.39 5.62 -0.35
N VAL A 98 13.66 4.31 -0.27
CA VAL A 98 12.62 3.26 -0.29
C VAL A 98 11.71 3.36 0.94
N ALA A 99 12.27 3.57 2.13
CA ALA A 99 11.49 3.76 3.34
C ALA A 99 10.65 5.05 3.30
N SER A 100 11.19 6.14 2.74
CA SER A 100 10.46 7.41 2.56
C SER A 100 9.31 7.26 1.55
N LEU A 101 9.56 6.60 0.41
CA LEU A 101 8.53 6.24 -0.56
C LEU A 101 7.41 5.40 0.06
N SER A 102 7.73 4.49 0.98
CA SER A 102 6.72 3.68 1.65
C SER A 102 5.85 4.52 2.61
N ILE A 103 6.43 5.51 3.30
CA ILE A 103 5.67 6.44 4.13
C ILE A 103 4.71 7.26 3.24
N LEU A 104 5.21 7.80 2.12
CA LEU A 104 4.37 8.53 1.16
C LEU A 104 3.24 7.66 0.60
N PHE A 105 3.51 6.39 0.32
CA PHE A 105 2.48 5.43 -0.10
C PHE A 105 1.39 5.23 0.96
N ILE A 106 1.75 5.14 2.24
CA ILE A 106 0.80 5.05 3.34
C ILE A 106 -0.06 6.32 3.45
N VAL A 107 0.55 7.50 3.35
CA VAL A 107 -0.20 8.77 3.34
C VAL A 107 -1.18 8.80 2.15
N GLY A 108 -0.75 8.30 0.99
CA GLY A 108 -1.62 8.12 -0.17
C GLY A 108 -2.83 7.22 0.12
N ILE A 109 -2.64 6.07 0.76
CA ILE A 109 -3.75 5.18 1.17
C ILE A 109 -4.68 5.88 2.17
N PHE A 110 -4.14 6.59 3.16
CA PHE A 110 -4.95 7.34 4.13
C PHE A 110 -5.83 8.39 3.43
N TRP A 111 -5.28 9.07 2.43
CA TRP A 111 -6.02 10.01 1.59
C TRP A 111 -7.14 9.33 0.78
N LEU A 112 -6.88 8.18 0.18
CA LEU A 112 -7.88 7.43 -0.59
C LEU A 112 -9.04 6.91 0.29
N ILE A 113 -8.75 6.53 1.54
CA ILE A 113 -9.78 6.15 2.52
C ILE A 113 -10.72 7.32 2.82
N SER A 114 -10.19 8.55 2.92
CA SER A 114 -11.00 9.76 3.11
C SER A 114 -12.02 9.97 1.99
N GLN A 115 -11.69 9.57 0.76
CA GLN A 115 -12.57 9.70 -0.41
C GLN A 115 -13.54 8.51 -0.60
N ARG A 116 -13.48 7.47 0.25
CA ARG A 116 -14.24 6.21 0.12
C ARG A 116 -14.14 5.49 -1.25
N ARG A 117 -13.19 5.88 -2.10
CA ARG A 117 -12.83 5.22 -3.36
C ARG A 117 -11.60 4.36 -3.12
N LEU A 118 -11.78 3.26 -2.39
CA LEU A 118 -10.73 2.26 -2.27
C LEU A 118 -10.67 1.51 -3.59
N LEU A 119 -9.67 1.81 -4.42
CA LEU A 119 -9.31 0.98 -5.58
C LEU A 119 -8.40 -0.13 -5.06
N PRO A 120 -8.92 -1.33 -4.73
CA PRO A 120 -8.09 -2.45 -4.26
C PRO A 120 -6.92 -2.78 -5.22
N ALA A 121 -7.02 -2.36 -6.49
CA ALA A 121 -5.98 -2.57 -7.51
C ALA A 121 -4.69 -1.83 -7.21
N ILE A 122 -4.76 -0.60 -6.69
CA ILE A 122 -3.56 0.19 -6.40
C ILE A 122 -2.77 -0.41 -5.23
N VAL A 123 -3.47 -1.00 -4.26
CA VAL A 123 -2.85 -1.65 -3.11
C VAL A 123 -2.17 -2.96 -3.52
N MET A 124 -2.73 -3.72 -4.46
CA MET A 124 -2.07 -4.92 -4.99
C MET A 124 -0.79 -4.57 -5.76
N VAL A 125 -0.85 -3.63 -6.71
CA VAL A 125 0.34 -3.26 -7.51
C VAL A 125 1.40 -2.58 -6.64
N GLY A 126 0.98 -1.68 -5.74
CA GLY A 126 1.87 -1.03 -4.78
C GLY A 126 2.54 -2.02 -3.84
N GLY A 127 1.78 -2.97 -3.29
CA GLY A 127 2.33 -4.03 -2.41
C GLY A 127 3.41 -4.86 -3.08
N PHE A 128 3.22 -5.25 -4.35
CA PHE A 128 4.22 -6.00 -5.11
C PHE A 128 5.48 -5.18 -5.39
N MET A 129 5.34 -3.92 -5.83
CA MET A 129 6.49 -3.05 -6.05
C MET A 129 7.30 -2.82 -4.76
N PHE A 130 6.63 -2.48 -3.66
CA PHE A 130 7.30 -2.27 -2.38
C PHE A 130 7.91 -3.55 -1.83
N PHE A 131 7.30 -4.71 -2.05
CA PHE A 131 7.89 -5.99 -1.68
C PHE A 131 9.27 -6.19 -2.33
N VAL A 132 9.41 -5.95 -3.63
CA VAL A 132 10.71 -6.12 -4.33
C VAL A 132 11.75 -5.10 -3.83
N LEU A 133 11.35 -3.85 -3.64
CA LEU A 133 12.23 -2.79 -3.15
C LEU A 133 12.73 -3.09 -1.72
N TRP A 134 11.83 -3.55 -0.84
CA TRP A 134 12.19 -3.93 0.53
C TRP A 134 13.03 -5.20 0.59
N LEU A 135 12.73 -6.20 -0.26
CA LEU A 135 13.52 -7.42 -0.35
C LEU A 135 14.96 -7.13 -0.76
N THR A 136 15.14 -6.24 -1.74
CA THR A 136 16.48 -5.83 -2.19
C THR A 136 17.29 -5.24 -1.05
N GLY A 137 16.70 -4.35 -0.26
CA GLY A 137 17.39 -3.78 0.90
C GLY A 137 17.64 -4.79 2.02
N LEU A 138 16.72 -5.73 2.27
CA LEU A 138 16.93 -6.84 3.22
C LEU A 138 18.16 -7.68 2.83
N VAL A 139 18.29 -8.05 1.55
CA VAL A 139 19.43 -8.83 1.06
C VAL A 139 20.74 -8.09 1.32
N VAL A 140 20.78 -6.78 1.03
CA VAL A 140 22.00 -5.97 1.26
C VAL A 140 22.36 -5.91 2.74
N VAL A 141 21.38 -5.65 3.61
CA VAL A 141 21.58 -5.64 5.07
C VAL A 141 22.04 -7.01 5.59
N ALA A 142 21.47 -8.09 5.07
CA ALA A 142 21.87 -9.45 5.43
C ALA A 142 23.32 -9.75 5.05
N MET A 143 23.76 -9.30 3.87
CA MET A 143 25.14 -9.46 3.41
C MET A 143 26.12 -8.66 4.27
N GLN A 144 25.74 -7.46 4.74
CA GLN A 144 26.60 -6.72 5.68
C GLN A 144 26.66 -7.36 7.07
N LEU A 145 25.56 -7.95 7.53
CA LEU A 145 25.48 -8.53 8.87
C LEU A 145 26.23 -9.87 8.97
N PHE A 146 26.08 -10.73 7.96
CA PHE A 146 26.60 -12.11 7.93
C PHE A 146 27.68 -12.35 6.87
N GLY A 147 28.24 -11.29 6.28
CA GLY A 147 29.22 -11.40 5.20
C GLY A 147 30.53 -12.09 5.64
N PRO A 148 31.20 -12.83 4.74
CA PRO A 148 32.40 -13.61 5.05
C PRO A 148 33.62 -12.76 5.44
N ASP A 149 33.71 -11.52 4.96
CA ASP A 149 34.79 -10.58 5.28
C ASP A 149 34.29 -9.47 6.21
N GLY A 150 34.70 -9.50 7.48
CA GLY A 150 34.42 -8.42 8.42
C GLY A 150 32.96 -8.29 8.85
N SER A 151 32.25 -9.42 9.06
CA SER A 151 30.86 -9.42 9.52
C SER A 151 30.67 -8.53 10.76
N ILE A 152 29.60 -7.75 10.77
CA ILE A 152 29.26 -6.91 11.92
C ILE A 152 29.11 -7.81 13.16
N GLN A 153 28.56 -9.02 13.01
CA GLN A 153 28.39 -9.95 14.11
C GLN A 153 29.72 -10.39 14.75
N SER A 154 30.75 -10.68 13.95
CA SER A 154 32.08 -11.01 14.48
C SER A 154 32.74 -9.80 15.13
N VAL A 155 32.64 -8.61 14.54
CA VAL A 155 33.23 -7.39 15.11
C VAL A 155 32.57 -7.04 16.45
N CYS A 156 31.24 -7.17 16.53
CA CYS A 156 30.48 -6.94 17.75
C CYS A 156 30.85 -7.94 18.86
N ASP A 157 31.13 -9.20 18.51
CA ASP A 157 31.55 -10.21 19.50
C ASP A 157 32.90 -9.86 20.12
N VAL A 158 33.90 -9.55 19.30
CA VAL A 158 35.26 -9.25 19.79
C VAL A 158 35.34 -7.88 20.48
N GLN A 159 34.60 -6.86 20.00
CA GLN A 159 34.70 -5.49 20.53
C GLN A 159 33.72 -5.18 21.66
N VAL A 160 32.53 -5.78 21.68
CA VAL A 160 31.48 -5.47 22.67
C VAL A 160 31.37 -6.54 23.75
N PHE A 161 31.37 -7.83 23.38
CA PHE A 161 31.19 -8.92 24.33
C PHE A 161 32.51 -9.37 25.00
N GLY A 162 33.65 -9.13 24.34
CA GLY A 162 34.99 -9.42 24.89
C GLY A 162 35.61 -8.35 25.80
N ARG A 163 35.05 -7.12 25.86
CA ARG A 163 35.57 -6.02 26.68
C ARG A 163 34.43 -5.30 27.41
N ASN A 164 34.53 -5.13 28.73
CA ASN A 164 33.53 -4.40 29.52
C ASN A 164 34.18 -3.27 30.35
N PRO A 165 34.71 -2.22 29.70
CA PRO A 165 35.30 -1.08 30.39
C PRO A 165 34.23 -0.32 31.20
N LYS A 166 34.55 0.07 32.44
CA LYS A 166 33.66 0.83 33.34
C LYS A 166 34.30 2.18 33.68
N GLY A 167 33.47 3.19 33.93
CA GLY A 167 33.91 4.55 34.32
C GLY A 167 33.74 5.59 33.21
N THR A 168 33.94 6.87 33.54
CA THR A 168 33.73 8.04 32.66
C THR A 168 34.89 8.31 31.69
N SER A 169 35.57 7.26 31.22
CA SER A 169 36.69 7.38 30.29
C SER A 169 36.22 7.45 28.83
N VAL A 170 37.02 8.09 27.96
CA VAL A 170 36.76 8.15 26.51
C VAL A 170 36.66 6.74 25.89
N ALA A 171 37.39 5.77 26.45
CA ALA A 171 37.31 4.37 26.02
C ALA A 171 35.94 3.74 26.28
N THR A 172 35.29 4.09 27.42
CA THR A 172 33.93 3.62 27.74
C THR A 172 32.90 4.22 26.77
N MET A 173 33.06 5.50 26.42
CA MET A 173 32.16 6.17 25.48
C MET A 173 32.27 5.57 24.06
N ALA A 174 33.49 5.31 23.59
CA ALA A 174 33.71 4.65 22.31
C ALA A 174 33.10 3.23 22.28
N TRP A 175 33.22 2.48 23.37
CA TRP A 175 32.60 1.16 23.51
C TRP A 175 31.06 1.23 23.48
N LEU A 176 30.46 2.20 24.19
CA LEU A 176 29.00 2.41 24.16
C LEU A 176 28.51 2.74 22.74
N GLN A 177 29.28 3.52 21.99
CA GLN A 177 28.94 3.86 20.61
C GLN A 177 29.03 2.64 19.68
N GLN A 178 30.07 1.81 19.80
CA GLN A 178 30.17 0.54 19.07
C GLN A 178 29.01 -0.41 19.40
N ARG A 179 28.62 -0.50 20.68
CA ARG A 179 27.47 -1.30 21.11
C ARG A 179 26.16 -0.81 20.49
N ASN A 180 25.95 0.50 20.40
CA ASN A 180 24.77 1.08 19.77
C ASN A 180 24.70 0.72 18.27
N ILE A 181 25.82 0.79 17.56
CA ILE A 181 25.92 0.41 16.14
C ILE A 181 25.52 -1.06 15.95
N CYS A 182 26.08 -1.96 16.76
CA CYS A 182 25.76 -3.39 16.72
C CYS A 182 24.27 -3.70 16.88
N GLN A 183 23.62 -3.07 17.88
CA GLN A 183 22.19 -3.27 18.11
C GLN A 183 21.32 -2.64 17.02
N SER A 184 21.73 -1.51 16.48
CA SER A 184 21.03 -0.82 15.40
C SER A 184 20.99 -1.65 14.11
N TRP A 185 22.08 -2.36 13.78
CA TRP A 185 22.10 -3.28 12.63
C TRP A 185 21.13 -4.46 12.79
N GLN A 186 21.06 -5.05 13.99
CA GLN A 186 20.09 -6.11 14.29
C GLN A 186 18.64 -5.60 14.21
N LEU A 187 18.40 -4.39 14.72
CA LEU A 187 17.09 -3.73 14.64
C LEU A 187 16.67 -3.50 13.18
N VAL A 188 17.55 -2.96 12.35
CA VAL A 188 17.28 -2.73 10.93
C VAL A 188 16.98 -4.04 10.20
N PHE A 189 17.76 -5.09 10.47
CA PHE A 189 17.51 -6.41 9.88
C PHE A 189 16.13 -6.95 10.25
N ALA A 190 15.76 -6.93 11.54
CA ALA A 190 14.47 -7.39 12.02
C ALA A 190 13.31 -6.56 11.43
N MET A 191 13.42 -5.23 11.43
CA MET A 191 12.39 -4.35 10.88
C MET A 191 12.24 -4.48 9.37
N SER A 192 13.33 -4.74 8.64
CA SER A 192 13.30 -5.01 7.20
C SER A 192 12.58 -6.33 6.90
N LEU A 193 12.85 -7.37 7.69
CA LEU A 193 12.18 -8.67 7.57
C LEU A 193 10.67 -8.53 7.84
N ILE A 194 10.30 -7.87 8.93
CA ILE A 194 8.89 -7.58 9.25
C ILE A 194 8.24 -6.81 8.09
N GLY A 195 8.88 -5.77 7.57
CA GLY A 195 8.37 -5.01 6.43
C GLY A 195 8.10 -5.88 5.20
N THR A 196 9.06 -6.73 4.80
CA THR A 196 8.87 -7.63 3.64
C THR A 196 7.69 -8.59 3.81
N LEU A 197 7.51 -9.19 5.00
CA LEU A 197 6.38 -10.08 5.28
C LEU A 197 5.04 -9.33 5.27
N PHE A 198 5.00 -8.14 5.86
CA PHE A 198 3.78 -7.33 5.90
C PHE A 198 3.38 -6.82 4.51
N PHE A 199 4.31 -6.57 3.58
CA PHE A 199 3.95 -6.28 2.18
C PHE A 199 3.34 -7.48 1.45
N VAL A 200 3.79 -8.70 1.73
CA VAL A 200 3.12 -9.91 1.21
C VAL A 200 1.72 -10.05 1.83
N TRP A 201 1.58 -9.75 3.12
CA TRP A 201 0.30 -9.85 3.80
C TRP A 201 -0.74 -8.87 3.25
N VAL A 202 -0.37 -7.63 2.92
CA VAL A 202 -1.32 -6.65 2.34
C VAL A 202 -1.82 -7.08 0.96
N MET A 203 -1.00 -7.80 0.20
CA MET A 203 -1.40 -8.38 -1.09
C MET A 203 -2.46 -9.48 -0.90
N ILE A 204 -2.30 -10.37 0.09
CA ILE A 204 -3.31 -11.39 0.42
C ILE A 204 -4.62 -10.72 0.89
N MET A 205 -4.51 -9.69 1.73
CA MET A 205 -5.67 -8.93 2.20
C MET A 205 -6.41 -8.23 1.07
N ALA A 206 -5.69 -7.57 0.17
CA ALA A 206 -6.29 -6.97 -1.01
C ALA A 206 -7.00 -8.03 -1.87
N TYR A 207 -6.40 -9.20 -2.07
CA TYR A 207 -7.01 -10.30 -2.82
C TYR A 207 -8.30 -10.84 -2.20
N GLN A 208 -8.35 -11.09 -0.89
CA GLN A 208 -9.57 -11.56 -0.22
C GLN A 208 -10.72 -10.58 -0.40
N VAL A 209 -10.41 -9.29 -0.32
CA VAL A 209 -11.37 -8.22 -0.47
C VAL A 209 -11.77 -8.10 -1.96
N PHE A 210 -10.87 -8.39 -2.90
CA PHE A 210 -11.17 -8.57 -4.33
C PHE A 210 -12.17 -9.67 -4.65
N VAL A 211 -11.96 -10.86 -4.11
CA VAL A 211 -12.82 -12.03 -4.39
C VAL A 211 -14.18 -11.91 -3.70
N ASN A 212 -14.23 -11.32 -2.50
CA ASN A 212 -15.45 -11.21 -1.70
C ASN A 212 -16.37 -10.05 -2.12
N SER A 213 -16.06 -9.32 -3.20
CA SER A 213 -16.81 -8.14 -3.63
C SER A 213 -17.46 -8.34 -4.98
#